data_AF-A0A353Q8D5-F1
#
_entry.id   AF-A0A353Q8D5-F1
#
_cell.length_a   1.000
_cell.length_b   1.000
_cell.length_c   1.000
_cell.angle_alpha   90.00
_cell.angle_beta   90.00
_cell.angle_gamma   90.00
#
_symmetry.space_group_name_H-M   'P 1'
#
loop_
_entity.id
_entity.type
_entity.pdbx_description
1 polymer ?
#
loop_
_entity_poly.entity_id
_entity_poly.type
_entity_poly.pdbx_seq_one_letter_code
_entity_poly.pdbx_strand_id
1 'polypeptide(L)'
;MKKYYLYVVVLYTTFLFSCSLNEEPQASASKDVVFGSENGLELYSYSFYNILPDAGAFHRGDAMSDYGAVFNFDDFLKEGGYTPEKSSGWEWEDWKELRNINYFLENNQKGEVPEDVRNHYNGLARLFRAYFYYQKVVRFGDVPWIDEPMSIDDERLYAP
;
A
#
# COMPACT_ATOMS: atom_id res chain seq x y z
N MET A 1 -28.28 59.01 -17.26
CA MET A 1 -27.78 57.70 -17.73
C MET A 1 -26.71 57.02 -16.87
N LYS A 2 -26.17 57.66 -15.82
CA LYS A 2 -25.05 57.10 -15.02
C LYS A 2 -25.45 56.14 -13.88
N LYS A 3 -26.70 56.18 -13.39
CA LYS A 3 -27.13 55.38 -12.23
C LYS A 3 -27.38 53.90 -12.55
N TYR A 4 -27.74 53.56 -13.79
CA TYR A 4 -28.01 52.17 -14.19
C TYR A 4 -26.74 51.32 -14.27
N TYR A 5 -25.61 51.93 -14.68
CA TYR A 5 -24.31 51.27 -14.64
C TYR A 5 -23.90 50.87 -13.22
N LEU A 6 -24.26 51.66 -12.20
CA LEU A 6 -24.01 51.32 -10.80
C LEU A 6 -24.79 50.07 -10.37
N TYR A 7 -26.07 49.97 -10.76
CA TYR A 7 -26.90 48.79 -10.46
C TYR A 7 -26.43 47.53 -11.20
N VAL A 8 -25.94 47.67 -12.43
CA VAL A 8 -25.37 46.54 -13.19
C VAL A 8 -24.06 46.05 -12.55
N VAL A 9 -23.20 46.93 -12.06
CA VAL A 9 -21.96 46.57 -11.36
C VAL A 9 -22.25 45.88 -10.01
N VAL A 10 -23.26 46.34 -9.26
CA VAL A 10 -23.69 45.69 -8.01
C VAL A 10 -24.28 44.30 -8.28
N LEU A 11 -25.07 44.14 -9.35
CA LEU A 11 -25.60 42.83 -9.74
C LEU A 11 -24.47 41.86 -10.18
N TYR A 12 -23.45 42.37 -10.86
CA TYR A 12 -22.33 41.55 -11.34
C TYR A 12 -21.42 41.10 -10.19
N THR A 13 -21.25 41.92 -9.15
CA THR A 13 -20.43 41.58 -7.97
C THR A 13 -21.07 40.51 -7.08
N THR A 14 -22.39 40.39 -7.07
CA THR A 14 -23.07 39.29 -6.35
C THR A 14 -22.88 37.91 -7.00
N PHE A 15 -22.50 37.85 -8.29
CA PHE A 15 -22.20 36.59 -8.99
C PHE A 15 -20.79 36.06 -8.73
N LEU A 16 -19.92 36.81 -8.04
CA LEU A 16 -18.55 36.39 -7.75
C LEU A 16 -18.40 35.64 -6.41
N PHE A 17 -19.47 35.53 -5.61
CA PHE A 17 -19.49 34.67 -4.43
C PHE A 17 -19.83 33.23 -4.83
N SER A 18 -18.86 32.55 -5.45
CA SER A 18 -18.89 31.10 -5.57
C SER A 18 -18.39 30.51 -4.25
N CYS A 19 -19.27 29.79 -3.55
CA CYS A 19 -18.86 28.95 -2.43
C CYS A 19 -18.05 27.78 -2.99
N SER A 20 -16.82 27.57 -2.52
CA SER A 20 -16.04 26.40 -2.92
C SER A 20 -16.69 25.15 -2.32
N LEU A 21 -17.40 24.38 -3.13
CA LEU A 21 -17.97 23.07 -2.78
C LEU A 21 -16.89 21.99 -2.93
N ASN A 22 -15.84 22.07 -2.13
CA ASN A 22 -14.85 21.00 -2.00
C ASN A 22 -15.35 20.06 -0.90
N GLU A 23 -16.11 19.03 -1.29
CA GLU A 23 -16.53 17.97 -0.38
C GLU A 23 -15.49 16.85 -0.39
N GLU A 24 -14.89 16.59 0.77
CA GLU A 24 -14.07 15.40 0.96
C GLU A 24 -14.99 14.16 1.08
N PRO A 25 -14.66 13.06 0.38
CA PRO A 25 -15.44 11.83 0.44
C PRO A 25 -15.50 11.31 1.89
N GLN A 26 -16.71 11.31 2.47
CA GLN A 26 -16.93 10.87 3.86
C GLN A 26 -16.62 9.38 4.08
N ALA A 27 -16.59 8.58 3.01
CA ALA A 27 -16.37 7.15 3.06
C ALA A 27 -14.89 6.74 2.85
N SER A 28 -13.99 7.65 2.45
CA SER A 28 -12.57 7.34 2.35
C SER A 28 -11.79 8.03 3.46
N ALA A 29 -10.86 7.31 4.06
CA ALA A 29 -9.95 7.90 5.03
C ALA A 29 -8.99 8.83 4.27
N SER A 30 -9.09 10.13 4.51
CA SER A 30 -8.10 11.08 4.00
C SER A 30 -6.76 10.86 4.71
N LYS A 31 -5.66 11.26 4.06
CA LYS A 31 -4.31 11.16 4.63
C LYS A 31 -4.24 11.82 6.01
N ASP A 32 -4.86 12.98 6.17
CA ASP A 32 -4.83 13.71 7.43
C ASP A 32 -5.57 12.97 8.56
N VAL A 33 -6.67 12.28 8.25
CA VAL A 33 -7.39 11.45 9.24
C VAL A 33 -6.56 10.25 9.68
N VAL A 34 -5.87 9.61 8.72
CA VAL A 34 -5.00 8.45 8.99
C VAL A 34 -3.78 8.84 9.83
N PHE A 35 -3.02 9.86 9.40
CA PHE A 35 -1.73 10.20 10.01
C PHE A 35 -1.83 11.29 11.09
N GLY A 36 -3.01 11.86 11.31
CA GLY A 36 -3.27 12.86 12.34
C GLY A 36 -3.66 12.30 13.71
N SER A 37 -3.99 11.00 13.81
CA SER A 37 -4.43 10.39 15.07
C SER A 37 -3.83 9.00 15.29
N GLU A 38 -3.65 8.63 16.56
CA GLU A 38 -3.16 7.29 16.93
C GLU A 38 -4.08 6.17 16.40
N ASN A 39 -5.39 6.33 16.55
CA ASN A 39 -6.37 5.37 16.03
C ASN A 39 -6.26 5.22 14.50
N GLY A 40 -5.93 6.30 13.79
CA GLY A 40 -5.69 6.26 12.34
C GLY A 40 -4.46 5.44 11.98
N LEU A 41 -3.36 5.60 12.74
CA LEU A 41 -2.14 4.78 12.58
C LEU A 41 -2.41 3.32 12.91
N GLU A 42 -3.16 3.04 13.99
CA GLU A 42 -3.55 1.69 14.40
C GLU A 42 -4.36 1.01 13.29
N LEU A 43 -5.41 1.67 12.82
CA LEU A 43 -6.28 1.12 11.78
C LEU A 43 -5.52 0.85 10.48
N TYR A 44 -4.62 1.76 10.09
CA TYR A 44 -3.76 1.54 8.93
C TYR A 44 -2.86 0.31 9.14
N SER A 45 -2.30 0.14 10.34
CA SER A 45 -1.38 -0.95 10.64
C SER A 45 -2.02 -2.35 10.52
N TYR A 46 -3.33 -2.46 10.68
CA TYR A 46 -4.05 -3.71 10.43
C TYR A 46 -3.92 -4.18 8.98
N SER A 47 -3.77 -3.26 8.02
CA SER A 47 -3.54 -3.63 6.62
C SER A 47 -2.25 -4.43 6.42
N PHE A 48 -1.24 -4.25 7.27
CA PHE A 48 0.02 -4.98 7.16
C PHE A 48 -0.14 -6.49 7.40
N TYR A 49 -1.17 -6.89 8.16
CA TYR A 49 -1.44 -8.29 8.45
C TYR A 49 -2.02 -9.06 7.26
N ASN A 50 -2.41 -8.37 6.18
CA ASN A 50 -2.86 -9.01 4.94
C ASN A 50 -1.76 -9.87 4.27
N ILE A 51 -0.49 -9.65 4.61
CA ILE A 51 0.62 -10.47 4.13
C ILE A 51 0.70 -11.84 4.81
N LEU A 52 0.01 -12.01 5.95
CA LEU A 52 0.08 -13.26 6.69
C LEU A 52 -0.72 -14.34 5.96
N PRO A 53 -0.15 -15.55 5.82
CA PRO A 53 -0.85 -16.66 5.19
C PRO A 53 -2.09 -17.07 5.98
N ASP A 54 -3.11 -17.53 5.28
CA ASP A 54 -4.25 -18.20 5.89
C ASP A 54 -3.85 -19.58 6.47
N ALA A 55 -4.72 -20.14 7.32
CA ALA A 55 -4.48 -21.43 7.95
C ALA A 55 -4.25 -22.57 6.91
N GLY A 56 -4.93 -22.51 5.77
CA GLY A 56 -4.79 -23.50 4.72
C GLY A 56 -3.45 -23.39 3.97
N ALA A 57 -2.89 -22.20 3.85
CA ALA A 57 -1.60 -21.98 3.19
C ALA A 57 -0.45 -22.67 3.94
N PHE A 58 -0.50 -22.72 5.28
CA PHE A 58 0.46 -23.51 6.07
C PHE A 58 0.40 -25.00 5.72
N HIS A 59 -0.80 -25.59 5.68
CA HIS A 59 -0.98 -26.99 5.33
C HIS A 59 -0.57 -27.32 3.90
N ARG A 60 -0.84 -26.40 2.94
CA ARG A 60 -0.42 -26.57 1.55
C ARG A 60 1.10 -26.44 1.37
N GLY A 61 1.77 -25.67 2.24
CA GLY A 61 3.23 -25.53 2.22
C GLY A 61 3.97 -26.86 2.36
N ASP A 62 3.44 -27.79 3.16
CA ASP A 62 4.02 -29.12 3.34
C ASP A 62 4.05 -29.96 2.06
N ALA A 63 3.26 -29.61 1.03
CA ALA A 63 3.29 -30.26 -0.27
C ALA A 63 4.67 -30.18 -0.94
N MET A 64 5.51 -29.21 -0.54
CA MET A 64 6.89 -28.99 -0.99
C MET A 64 7.95 -29.63 -0.10
N SER A 65 7.54 -30.49 0.82
CA SER A 65 8.41 -31.30 1.66
C SER A 65 8.12 -32.80 1.47
N ASP A 66 8.99 -33.64 2.01
CA ASP A 66 8.82 -35.10 2.04
C ASP A 66 7.97 -35.60 3.23
N TYR A 67 7.37 -34.68 4.00
CA TYR A 67 6.68 -34.99 5.25
C TYR A 67 5.19 -35.33 5.08
N GLY A 68 4.54 -34.78 4.05
CA GLY A 68 3.09 -34.88 3.84
C GLY A 68 2.70 -35.69 2.61
N ALA A 69 1.62 -36.46 2.71
CA ALA A 69 1.00 -37.09 1.54
C ALA A 69 0.06 -36.11 0.85
N VAL A 70 0.25 -35.87 -0.45
CA VAL A 70 -0.58 -34.98 -1.26
C VAL A 70 -1.22 -35.71 -2.43
N PHE A 71 -2.42 -35.27 -2.83
CA PHE A 71 -3.12 -35.84 -3.99
C PHE A 71 -2.55 -35.36 -5.33
N ASN A 72 -2.07 -34.11 -5.38
CA ASN A 72 -1.42 -33.51 -6.54
C ASN A 72 -0.07 -32.93 -6.12
N PHE A 73 1.00 -33.27 -6.86
CA PHE A 73 2.30 -32.65 -6.69
C PHE A 73 2.31 -31.26 -7.36
N ASP A 74 3.04 -30.31 -6.78
CA ASP A 74 3.31 -29.03 -7.44
C ASP A 74 4.13 -29.26 -8.71
N ASP A 75 3.89 -28.42 -9.72
CA ASP A 75 4.64 -28.46 -10.98
C ASP A 75 6.13 -28.13 -10.78
N PHE A 76 6.48 -27.41 -9.71
CA PHE A 76 7.86 -27.13 -9.31
C PHE A 76 8.70 -28.38 -9.05
N LEU A 77 8.07 -29.47 -8.60
CA LEU A 77 8.76 -30.75 -8.35
C LEU A 77 8.75 -31.71 -9.55
N LYS A 78 7.99 -31.39 -10.60
CA LYS A 78 7.86 -32.26 -11.77
C LYS A 78 8.93 -31.89 -12.79
N GLU A 79 9.63 -32.90 -13.31
CA GLU A 79 10.58 -32.69 -14.39
C GLU A 79 9.88 -32.06 -15.62
N GLY A 80 10.39 -30.92 -16.09
CA GLY A 80 9.78 -30.14 -17.16
C GLY A 80 8.42 -29.49 -16.82
N GLY A 81 7.95 -29.62 -15.59
CA GLY A 81 6.66 -29.10 -15.14
C GLY A 81 6.66 -27.60 -14.89
N TYR A 82 7.79 -27.03 -14.46
CA TYR A 82 7.95 -25.62 -14.14
C TYR A 82 8.80 -24.90 -15.19
N THR A 83 8.26 -23.83 -15.75
CA THR A 83 8.91 -23.02 -16.80
C THR A 83 8.80 -21.53 -16.44
N PRO A 84 9.58 -20.65 -17.08
CA PRO A 84 9.46 -19.21 -16.86
C PRO A 84 8.03 -18.68 -17.06
N GLU A 85 7.28 -19.25 -18.01
CA GLU A 85 5.89 -18.86 -18.29
C GLU A 85 4.91 -19.24 -17.18
N LYS A 86 5.26 -20.24 -16.35
CA LYS A 86 4.50 -20.65 -15.18
C LYS A 86 4.97 -19.98 -13.87
N SER A 87 6.04 -19.18 -13.94
CA SER A 87 6.54 -18.45 -12.78
C SER A 87 5.55 -17.34 -12.38
N SER A 88 5.37 -17.14 -11.08
CA SER A 88 4.49 -16.12 -10.49
C SER A 88 5.19 -15.40 -9.32
N GLY A 89 4.54 -14.42 -8.70
CA GLY A 89 5.09 -13.69 -7.54
C GLY A 89 5.72 -12.32 -7.86
N TRP A 90 5.60 -11.90 -9.13
CA TRP A 90 6.08 -10.62 -9.68
C TRP A 90 4.95 -9.75 -10.23
N GLU A 91 3.70 -10.16 -10.06
CA GLU A 91 2.56 -9.33 -10.48
C GLU A 91 2.37 -8.16 -9.50
N TRP A 92 1.62 -7.14 -9.92
CA TRP A 92 1.28 -6.00 -9.07
C TRP A 92 0.71 -6.42 -7.71
N GLU A 93 -0.19 -7.42 -7.72
CA GLU A 93 -0.83 -7.94 -6.52
C GLU A 93 0.17 -8.56 -5.52
N ASP A 94 1.31 -9.07 -6.01
CA ASP A 94 2.35 -9.67 -5.19
C ASP A 94 3.26 -8.65 -4.51
N TRP A 95 3.25 -7.39 -4.97
CA TRP A 95 4.12 -6.30 -4.51
C TRP A 95 3.36 -5.10 -3.93
N LYS A 96 2.03 -5.05 -4.07
CA LYS A 96 1.19 -3.97 -3.54
C LYS A 96 1.37 -3.75 -2.04
N GLU A 97 1.59 -4.81 -1.26
CA GLU A 97 1.75 -4.72 0.19
C GLU A 97 3.07 -4.01 0.57
N LEU A 98 4.14 -4.20 -0.21
CA LEU A 98 5.37 -3.43 -0.01
C LEU A 98 5.11 -1.94 -0.21
N ARG A 99 4.37 -1.58 -1.28
CA ARG A 99 4.00 -0.19 -1.53
C ARG A 99 3.13 0.38 -0.41
N ASN A 100 2.17 -0.40 0.09
CA ASN A 100 1.32 -0.04 1.23
C ASN A 100 2.16 0.30 2.47
N ILE A 101 3.15 -0.54 2.80
CA ILE A 101 4.05 -0.35 3.94
C ILE A 101 4.98 0.86 3.73
N ASN A 102 5.57 1.01 2.54
CA ASN A 102 6.45 2.14 2.24
C ASN A 102 5.66 3.47 2.25
N TYR A 103 4.42 3.47 1.78
CA TYR A 103 3.53 4.63 1.89
C TYR A 103 3.30 5.01 3.35
N PHE A 104 3.01 4.05 4.22
CA PHE A 104 2.89 4.36 5.65
C PHE A 104 4.17 4.97 6.23
N LEU A 105 5.32 4.38 5.94
CA LEU A 105 6.61 4.86 6.43
C LEU A 105 6.94 6.25 5.91
N GLU A 106 6.67 6.56 4.64
CA GLU A 106 6.90 7.89 4.07
C GLU A 106 6.01 8.95 4.74
N ASN A 107 4.76 8.63 5.02
CA ASN A 107 3.77 9.59 5.50
C ASN A 107 3.78 9.76 7.03
N ASN A 108 4.16 8.73 7.80
CA ASN A 108 4.21 8.78 9.27
C ASN A 108 5.56 9.28 9.83
N GLN A 109 6.10 10.34 9.23
CA GLN A 109 7.39 10.94 9.65
C GLN A 109 7.20 12.10 10.63
N LYS A 110 6.19 12.94 10.40
CA LYS A 110 5.92 14.17 11.15
C LYS A 110 4.42 14.40 11.20
N GLY A 111 3.92 14.98 12.29
CA GLY A 111 2.49 15.25 12.44
C GLY A 111 2.12 15.56 13.89
N GLU A 112 0.82 15.57 14.15
CA GLU A 112 0.23 15.89 15.45
C GLU A 112 0.38 14.75 16.47
N VAL A 113 0.50 13.51 15.98
CA VAL A 113 0.71 12.31 16.81
C VAL A 113 2.08 12.37 17.49
N PRO A 114 2.21 12.08 18.79
CA PRO A 114 3.50 12.04 19.50
C PRO A 114 4.55 11.14 18.83
N GLU A 115 5.83 11.51 18.93
CA GLU A 115 6.91 10.82 18.23
C GLU A 115 7.09 9.36 18.67
N ASP A 116 6.94 9.08 19.97
CA ASP A 116 7.01 7.73 20.53
C ASP A 116 5.92 6.82 19.95
N VAL A 117 4.71 7.33 19.83
CA VAL A 117 3.58 6.62 19.19
C VAL A 117 3.86 6.41 17.70
N ARG A 118 4.33 7.42 16.97
CA ARG A 118 4.71 7.25 15.55
C ARG A 118 5.81 6.20 15.39
N ASN A 119 6.81 6.20 16.26
CA ASN A 119 7.92 5.25 16.25
C ASN A 119 7.46 3.81 16.53
N HIS A 120 6.45 3.63 17.39
CA HIS A 120 5.83 2.32 17.61
C HIS A 120 5.27 1.74 16.29
N TYR A 121 4.40 2.47 15.60
CA TYR A 121 3.80 2.01 14.34
C TYR A 121 4.80 1.94 13.20
N ASN A 122 5.80 2.83 13.15
CA ASN A 122 6.91 2.73 12.21
C ASN A 122 7.75 1.46 12.46
N GLY A 123 7.89 1.03 13.71
CA GLY A 123 8.50 -0.25 14.07
C GLY A 123 7.71 -1.43 13.51
N LEU A 124 6.39 -1.43 13.66
CA LEU A 124 5.50 -2.45 13.08
C LEU A 124 5.62 -2.49 11.55
N ALA A 125 5.55 -1.33 10.90
CA ALA A 125 5.71 -1.24 9.45
C ALA A 125 7.07 -1.79 8.97
N ARG A 126 8.18 -1.47 9.67
CA ARG A 126 9.51 -2.02 9.36
C ARG A 126 9.59 -3.52 9.56
N LEU A 127 8.95 -4.07 10.59
CA LEU A 127 8.85 -5.52 10.80
C LEU A 127 8.15 -6.20 9.62
N PHE A 128 7.01 -5.67 9.19
CA PHE A 128 6.27 -6.23 8.06
C PHE A 128 7.00 -6.05 6.72
N ARG A 129 7.73 -4.95 6.52
CA ARG A 129 8.60 -4.80 5.34
C ARG A 129 9.70 -5.85 5.32
N ALA A 130 10.33 -6.10 6.46
CA ALA A 130 11.35 -7.15 6.59
C ALA A 130 10.74 -8.54 6.33
N TYR A 131 9.54 -8.81 6.85
CA TYR A 131 8.83 -10.06 6.62
C TYR A 131 8.47 -10.25 5.13
N PHE A 132 7.99 -9.19 4.46
CA PHE A 132 7.75 -9.19 3.02
C PHE A 132 9.01 -9.58 2.25
N TYR A 133 10.11 -8.88 2.48
CA TYR A 133 11.37 -9.16 1.78
C TYR A 133 11.93 -10.53 2.10
N TYR A 134 11.80 -11.00 3.34
CA TYR A 134 12.19 -12.35 3.72
C TYR A 134 11.47 -13.40 2.85
N GLN A 135 10.15 -13.28 2.67
CA GLN A 135 9.39 -14.19 1.81
C GLN A 135 9.86 -14.14 0.35
N LYS A 136 10.16 -12.94 -0.18
CA LYS A 136 10.68 -12.78 -1.54
C LYS A 136 12.05 -13.40 -1.70
N VAL A 137 12.95 -13.20 -0.74
CA VAL A 137 14.31 -13.77 -0.76
C VAL A 137 14.29 -15.28 -0.66
N VAL A 138 13.44 -15.85 0.21
CA VAL A 138 13.26 -17.30 0.30
C VAL A 138 12.80 -17.90 -1.03
N ARG A 139 11.95 -17.19 -1.78
CA ARG A 139 11.39 -17.68 -3.05
C ARG A 139 12.29 -17.45 -4.26
N PHE A 140 12.90 -16.27 -4.36
CA PHE A 140 13.58 -15.79 -5.57
C PHE A 140 15.07 -15.55 -5.41
N GLY A 141 15.58 -15.53 -4.17
CA GLY A 141 16.96 -15.13 -3.88
C GLY A 141 17.11 -13.61 -3.86
N ASP A 142 18.07 -13.08 -4.62
CA ASP A 142 18.28 -11.63 -4.67
C ASP A 142 17.09 -10.93 -5.35
N VAL A 143 16.58 -9.86 -4.73
CA VAL A 143 15.41 -9.11 -5.22
C VAL A 143 15.64 -7.60 -5.04
N PRO A 144 15.06 -6.75 -5.90
CA PRO A 144 15.23 -5.31 -5.80
C PRO A 144 14.78 -4.74 -4.45
N TRP A 145 15.65 -3.92 -3.85
CA TRP A 145 15.33 -3.16 -2.65
C TRP A 145 14.62 -1.84 -3.01
N ILE A 146 13.39 -1.69 -2.54
CA ILE A 146 12.50 -0.55 -2.76
C ILE A 146 11.99 -0.14 -1.38
N ASP A 147 12.42 1.01 -0.90
CA ASP A 147 12.12 1.53 0.44
C ASP A 147 11.19 2.74 0.47
N GLU A 148 10.70 3.14 -0.70
CA GLU A 148 9.76 4.24 -0.88
C GLU A 148 8.58 3.84 -1.78
N PRO A 149 7.43 4.53 -1.68
CA PRO A 149 6.28 4.22 -2.53
C PRO A 149 6.53 4.76 -3.94
N MET A 150 6.67 3.84 -4.90
CA MET A 150 6.87 4.23 -6.29
C MET A 150 5.65 4.96 -6.87
N SER A 151 5.93 5.99 -7.65
CA SER A 151 4.95 6.70 -8.48
C SER A 151 4.74 5.98 -9.81
N ILE A 152 3.67 6.32 -10.52
CA ILE A 152 3.31 5.70 -11.82
C ILE A 152 4.31 6.10 -12.92
N ASP A 153 4.98 7.23 -12.77
CA ASP A 153 5.98 7.79 -13.66
C ASP A 153 7.43 7.49 -13.25
N ASP A 154 7.63 6.61 -12.25
CA ASP A 154 8.96 6.27 -11.76
C ASP A 154 9.73 5.41 -12.78
N GLU A 155 10.87 5.91 -13.26
CA GLU A 155 11.72 5.20 -14.23
C GLU A 155 12.18 3.83 -13.72
N ARG A 156 12.26 3.63 -12.40
CA ARG A 156 12.64 2.35 -11.79
C ARG A 156 11.59 1.26 -11.99
N LEU A 157 10.35 1.60 -12.39
CA LEU A 157 9.34 0.62 -12.81
C LEU A 157 9.81 -0.22 -14.02
N TYR A 158 10.74 0.33 -14.80
CA TYR A 158 11.30 -0.31 -15.99
C TYR A 158 12.75 -0.77 -15.80
N ALA A 159 13.26 -0.72 -14.56
CA ALA A 159 14.59 -1.23 -14.25
C ALA A 159 14.63 -2.75 -14.50
N PRO A 160 15.73 -3.26 -15.08
CA PRO A 160 15.87 -4.68 -15.44
C PRO A 160 15.97 -5.61 -14.23
#